data_AF-A0A7V8VCJ1-F1
#
_entry.id   AF-A0A7V8VCJ1-F1
#
_cell.length_a   1.000
_cell.length_b   1.000
_cell.length_c   1.000
_cell.angle_alpha   90.00
_cell.angle_beta   90.00
_cell.angle_gamma   90.00
#
_symmetry.space_group_name_H-M   'P 1'
#
loop_
_entity.id
_entity.type
_entity.pdbx_description
1 polymer ?
#
loop_
_entity_poly.entity_id
_entity_poly.type
_entity_poly.pdbx_seq_one_letter_code
_entity_poly.pdbx_strand_id
1 'polypeptide(L)'
;MNSFSPSVCLGLLLLVAGIGHAVLWTALLNHFYGRPWPKSLLRLWRYTTAAIIAAYPAVIGYSLWSESELFQHYQNFRCNTSTGTGLREYLAFGKKAPGAAVAALYAAACLVLGGLVFPWVTWKRVVRRPPPCLQKEQSQHYDFGKQHIQDLVGDGYMRWAARLPGNEIFRLEITEQILRLPHLPLTLHGLHLLVLSDFHFHGTPSRRWFEQVIATVLQGPYPDLVCLLGDYVDRNDHREWIVPLLGPIAARYGKLAILGNHDVSHGPDQIRACLHAAGYQVLLSQWQLISVRGESLAVIGHEGPWLPAPAEQDEPPAHAAFRLGLSHTPDNFSWAIRQQIDLLVCGHVHGGQIRLPVIGPIFVPSLYSRRFDSGVFQAGRTVMTVCRGLSGREPIRFRCRPQILRLILTGENPKDQ
;
A
#
# COMPACT_ATOMS: atom_id res chain seq x y z
N MET A 1 19.58 -9.88 -40.66
CA MET A 1 18.77 -9.54 -39.48
C MET A 1 17.32 -9.78 -39.88
N ASN A 2 16.64 -10.79 -39.33
CA ASN A 2 15.29 -11.16 -39.75
C ASN A 2 14.31 -10.04 -39.39
N SER A 3 13.77 -9.34 -40.37
CA SER A 3 12.67 -8.39 -40.20
C SER A 3 11.40 -9.17 -39.81
N PHE A 4 10.80 -8.81 -38.68
CA PHE A 4 9.50 -9.36 -38.28
C PHE A 4 8.45 -9.03 -39.35
N SER A 5 7.47 -9.94 -39.56
CA SER A 5 6.35 -9.64 -40.44
C SER A 5 5.54 -8.45 -39.90
N PRO A 6 4.91 -7.64 -40.78
CA PRO A 6 4.11 -6.48 -40.37
C PRO A 6 3.02 -6.82 -39.34
N SER A 7 2.43 -8.02 -39.43
CA SER A 7 1.43 -8.54 -38.50
C SER A 7 2.00 -8.79 -37.10
N VAL A 8 3.19 -9.38 -37.00
CA VAL A 8 3.89 -9.58 -35.71
C VAL A 8 4.24 -8.23 -35.08
N CYS A 9 4.76 -7.30 -35.86
CA CYS A 9 5.04 -5.93 -35.39
C CYS A 9 3.78 -5.20 -34.92
N LEU A 10 2.62 -5.45 -35.51
CA LEU A 10 1.36 -4.83 -35.09
C LEU A 10 0.82 -5.47 -33.81
N GLY A 11 0.84 -6.80 -33.71
CA GLY A 11 0.45 -7.53 -32.51
C GLY A 11 1.27 -7.11 -31.28
N LEU A 12 2.58 -6.91 -31.45
CA LEU A 12 3.46 -6.40 -30.39
C LEU A 12 3.08 -4.97 -29.95
N LEU A 13 2.80 -4.06 -30.89
CA LEU A 13 2.34 -2.71 -30.53
C LEU A 13 1.01 -2.74 -29.78
N LEU A 14 0.07 -3.57 -30.21
CA LEU A 14 -1.23 -3.72 -29.55
C LEU A 14 -1.09 -4.32 -28.15
N LEU A 15 -0.17 -5.27 -27.95
CA LEU A 15 0.14 -5.79 -26.61
C LEU A 15 0.73 -4.70 -25.71
N VAL A 16 1.72 -3.95 -26.20
CA VAL A 16 2.37 -2.85 -25.47
C VAL A 16 1.35 -1.76 -25.11
N ALA A 17 0.50 -1.37 -26.06
CA ALA A 17 -0.59 -0.43 -25.80
C ALA A 17 -1.59 -0.99 -24.78
N GLY A 18 -1.88 -2.29 -24.78
CA GLY A 18 -2.72 -2.93 -23.76
C GLY A 18 -2.13 -2.86 -22.35
N ILE A 19 -0.82 -3.04 -22.23
CA ILE A 19 -0.10 -2.83 -20.96
C ILE A 19 -0.22 -1.37 -20.53
N GLY A 20 0.03 -0.42 -21.43
CA GLY A 20 -0.11 1.00 -21.14
C GLY A 20 -1.52 1.41 -20.74
N HIS A 21 -2.53 0.86 -21.40
CA HIS A 21 -3.94 1.02 -21.06
C HIS A 21 -4.22 0.55 -19.63
N ALA A 22 -3.80 -0.67 -19.28
CA ALA A 22 -3.96 -1.20 -17.93
C ALA A 22 -3.23 -0.35 -16.88
N VAL A 23 -1.99 0.08 -17.18
CA VAL A 23 -1.19 0.93 -16.29
C VAL A 23 -1.86 2.27 -16.02
N LEU A 24 -2.37 2.93 -17.07
CA LEU A 24 -3.07 4.22 -16.94
C LEU A 24 -4.28 4.10 -16.04
N TRP A 25 -5.18 3.16 -16.33
CA TRP A 25 -6.43 3.01 -15.59
C TRP A 25 -6.20 2.52 -14.16
N THR A 26 -5.19 1.68 -13.94
CA THR A 26 -4.79 1.26 -12.59
C THR A 26 -4.20 2.42 -11.80
N ALA A 27 -3.40 3.29 -12.42
CA ALA A 27 -2.86 4.48 -11.75
C ALA A 27 -3.98 5.45 -11.35
N LEU A 28 -4.98 5.65 -12.22
CA LEU A 28 -6.17 6.44 -11.89
C LEU A 28 -6.98 5.80 -10.77
N LEU A 29 -7.17 4.47 -10.80
CA LEU A 29 -7.85 3.74 -9.73
C LEU A 29 -7.16 3.95 -8.38
N ASN A 30 -5.84 3.75 -8.32
CA ASN A 30 -5.03 3.99 -7.12
C ASN A 30 -5.18 5.41 -6.58
N HIS A 31 -5.07 6.41 -7.46
CA HIS A 31 -5.12 7.83 -7.11
C HIS A 31 -6.47 8.25 -6.52
N PHE A 32 -7.57 7.70 -7.04
CA PHE A 32 -8.90 7.94 -6.47
C PHE A 32 -9.08 7.25 -5.13
N TYR A 33 -8.57 6.02 -4.98
CA TYR A 33 -8.65 5.28 -3.71
C TYR A 33 -7.78 5.87 -2.59
N GLY A 34 -6.68 6.56 -2.93
CA GLY A 34 -5.85 7.30 -1.96
C GLY A 34 -6.47 8.63 -1.49
N ARG A 35 -7.73 8.92 -1.84
CA ARG A 35 -8.45 10.16 -1.47
C ARG A 35 -9.70 9.84 -0.65
N PRO A 36 -10.22 10.80 0.15
CA PRO A 36 -11.38 10.59 1.00
C PRO A 36 -12.71 10.69 0.22
N TRP A 37 -12.84 9.96 -0.89
CA TRP A 37 -14.08 9.90 -1.67
C TRP A 37 -15.11 8.96 -1.00
N PRO A 38 -16.42 9.17 -1.22
CA PRO A 38 -17.46 8.28 -0.73
C PRO A 38 -17.26 6.83 -1.22
N LYS A 39 -17.43 5.85 -0.32
CA LYS A 39 -17.23 4.41 -0.63
C LYS A 39 -18.12 3.91 -1.79
N SER A 40 -19.31 4.46 -1.96
CA SER A 40 -20.21 4.14 -3.09
C SER A 40 -19.61 4.57 -4.43
N LEU A 41 -19.06 5.77 -4.50
CA LEU A 41 -18.39 6.30 -5.68
C LEU A 41 -17.12 5.51 -6.01
N LEU A 42 -16.30 5.21 -5.00
CA LEU A 42 -15.10 4.38 -5.17
C LEU A 42 -15.45 2.99 -5.69
N ARG A 43 -16.52 2.38 -5.19
CA ARG A 43 -17.01 1.08 -5.66
C ARG A 43 -17.44 1.13 -7.13
N LEU A 44 -18.22 2.13 -7.52
CA LEU A 44 -18.60 2.34 -8.92
C LEU A 44 -17.35 2.52 -9.80
N TRP A 45 -16.43 3.39 -9.38
CA TRP A 45 -15.17 3.64 -10.06
C TRP A 45 -14.33 2.37 -10.26
N ARG A 46 -14.25 1.52 -9.24
CA ARG A 46 -13.56 0.22 -9.33
C ARG A 46 -14.16 -0.69 -10.40
N TYR A 47 -15.49 -0.80 -10.47
CA TYR A 47 -16.13 -1.62 -11.50
C TYR A 47 -15.99 -1.03 -12.89
N THR A 48 -16.14 0.30 -13.02
CA THR A 48 -15.96 1.00 -14.30
C THR A 48 -14.55 0.84 -14.84
N THR A 49 -13.53 1.11 -14.02
CA THR A 49 -12.12 0.94 -14.40
C THR A 49 -11.79 -0.52 -14.75
N ALA A 50 -12.28 -1.49 -13.98
CA ALA A 50 -12.11 -2.90 -14.30
C ALA A 50 -12.75 -3.28 -15.65
N ALA A 51 -13.96 -2.80 -15.93
CA ALA A 51 -14.64 -3.02 -17.21
C ALA A 51 -13.87 -2.39 -18.38
N ILE A 52 -13.35 -1.17 -18.21
CA ILE A 52 -12.55 -0.49 -19.23
C ILE A 52 -11.27 -1.29 -19.54
N ILE A 53 -10.54 -1.72 -18.51
CA ILE A 53 -9.33 -2.54 -18.67
C ILE A 53 -9.65 -3.85 -19.38
N ALA A 54 -10.74 -4.52 -18.99
CA ALA A 54 -11.16 -5.79 -19.58
C ALA A 54 -11.74 -5.66 -21.01
N ALA A 55 -12.23 -4.49 -21.40
CA ALA A 55 -12.75 -4.25 -22.74
C ALA A 55 -11.63 -4.19 -23.81
N TYR A 56 -10.40 -3.82 -23.43
CA TYR A 56 -9.30 -3.64 -24.39
C TYR A 56 -9.04 -4.88 -25.27
N PRO A 57 -8.84 -6.11 -24.73
CA PRO A 57 -8.63 -7.29 -25.56
C PRO A 57 -9.82 -7.61 -26.49
N ALA A 58 -11.05 -7.37 -26.03
CA ALA A 58 -12.26 -7.63 -26.82
C ALA A 58 -12.38 -6.65 -28.00
N VAL A 59 -12.15 -5.37 -27.77
CA VAL A 59 -12.16 -4.32 -28.81
C VAL A 59 -11.06 -4.58 -29.84
N ILE A 60 -9.86 -4.92 -29.40
CA ILE A 60 -8.76 -5.25 -30.31
C ILE A 60 -9.06 -6.53 -31.09
N GLY A 61 -9.54 -7.58 -30.42
CA GLY A 61 -9.91 -8.84 -31.08
C GLY A 61 -10.98 -8.65 -32.15
N TYR A 62 -12.02 -7.88 -31.85
CA TYR A 62 -13.05 -7.53 -32.83
C TYR A 62 -12.50 -6.68 -33.99
N SER A 63 -11.63 -5.71 -33.70
CA SER A 63 -11.02 -4.85 -34.74
C SER A 63 -10.11 -5.65 -35.69
N LEU A 64 -9.39 -6.65 -35.16
CA LEU A 64 -8.56 -7.57 -35.94
C LEU A 64 -9.41 -8.54 -36.77
N TRP A 65 -10.54 -9.01 -36.23
CA TRP A 65 -11.43 -9.95 -36.92
C TRP A 65 -12.28 -9.30 -38.01
N SER A 66 -12.75 -8.06 -37.77
CA SER A 66 -13.69 -7.37 -38.67
C SER A 66 -13.04 -6.71 -39.90
N GLU A 67 -11.71 -6.77 -40.05
CA GLU A 67 -10.94 -6.03 -41.07
C GLU A 67 -11.39 -4.57 -41.25
N SER A 68 -11.84 -3.93 -40.17
CA SER A 68 -12.48 -2.60 -40.22
C SER A 68 -11.65 -1.59 -41.03
N GLU A 69 -12.31 -0.63 -41.70
CA GLU A 69 -11.62 0.46 -42.44
C GLU A 69 -10.58 1.18 -41.57
N LEU A 70 -10.81 1.25 -40.26
CA LEU A 70 -9.90 1.80 -39.26
C LEU A 70 -8.61 0.99 -39.14
N PHE A 71 -8.71 -0.34 -39.22
CA PHE A 71 -7.58 -1.27 -39.27
C PHE A 71 -6.82 -1.19 -40.60
N GLN A 72 -7.53 -1.10 -41.74
CA GLN A 72 -6.89 -0.88 -43.05
C GLN A 72 -6.16 0.47 -43.12
N HIS A 73 -6.73 1.53 -42.53
CA HIS A 73 -6.06 2.83 -42.41
C HIS A 73 -4.82 2.78 -41.52
N TYR A 74 -4.86 2.02 -40.42
CA TYR A 74 -3.71 1.81 -39.52
C TYR A 74 -2.58 1.01 -40.18
N GLN A 75 -2.90 0.03 -41.04
CA GLN A 75 -1.92 -0.67 -41.86
C GLN A 75 -1.27 0.25 -42.88
N ASN A 76 -2.06 1.12 -43.54
CA ASN A 76 -1.56 2.08 -44.52
C ASN A 76 -0.71 3.20 -43.88
N PHE A 77 -0.96 3.56 -42.62
CA PHE A 77 -0.15 4.53 -41.87
C PHE A 77 1.31 4.07 -41.67
N ARG A 78 1.61 2.78 -41.85
CA ARG A 78 2.98 2.21 -41.73
C ARG A 78 3.86 2.32 -42.97
N CYS A 79 3.41 2.91 -44.08
CA CYS A 79 4.22 2.94 -45.32
C CYS A 79 4.92 4.27 -45.65
N ASN A 80 4.81 5.34 -44.85
CA ASN A 80 5.38 6.65 -45.23
C ASN A 80 6.29 7.31 -44.18
N THR A 81 7.09 6.52 -43.45
CA THR A 81 8.15 7.07 -42.58
C THR A 81 9.40 7.54 -43.36
N SER A 82 9.45 7.36 -44.68
CA SER A 82 10.57 7.77 -45.54
C SER A 82 10.49 9.23 -46.03
N THR A 83 9.34 9.90 -45.91
CA THR A 83 9.08 11.23 -46.52
C THR A 83 8.83 12.35 -45.51
N GLY A 84 8.74 12.06 -44.20
CA GLY A 84 8.53 13.07 -43.16
C GLY A 84 7.13 13.70 -43.12
N THR A 85 6.16 13.18 -43.88
CA THR A 85 4.80 13.77 -44.01
C THR A 85 3.78 13.29 -42.98
N GLY A 86 4.07 12.22 -42.22
CA GLY A 86 3.10 11.54 -41.34
C GLY A 86 2.46 12.43 -40.26
N LEU A 87 3.19 13.43 -39.74
CA LEU A 87 2.63 14.35 -38.73
C LEU A 87 1.63 15.36 -39.35
N ARG A 88 1.86 15.80 -40.61
CA ARG A 88 0.95 16.71 -41.33
C ARG A 88 -0.35 16.01 -41.73
N GLU A 89 -0.27 14.77 -42.18
CA GLU A 89 -1.44 13.95 -42.52
C GLU A 89 -2.26 13.61 -41.27
N TYR A 90 -1.61 13.31 -40.16
CA TYR A 90 -2.25 13.10 -38.86
C TYR A 90 -3.03 14.34 -38.37
N LEU A 91 -2.41 15.52 -38.45
CA LEU A 91 -3.07 16.78 -38.08
C LEU A 91 -4.22 17.16 -39.03
N ALA A 92 -4.12 16.81 -40.31
CA ALA A 92 -5.18 17.03 -41.29
C ALA A 92 -6.38 16.09 -41.09
N PHE A 93 -6.15 14.83 -40.74
CA PHE A 93 -7.20 13.87 -40.38
C PHE A 93 -7.87 14.22 -39.06
N GLY A 94 -7.09 14.65 -38.05
CA GLY A 94 -7.62 15.06 -36.75
C GLY A 94 -8.56 16.28 -36.82
N LYS A 95 -8.39 17.16 -37.82
CA LYS A 95 -9.34 18.26 -38.11
C LYS A 95 -10.67 17.79 -38.71
N LYS A 96 -10.70 16.63 -39.38
CA LYS A 96 -11.90 16.05 -40.02
C LYS A 96 -12.63 15.03 -39.13
N ALA A 97 -11.92 14.40 -38.19
CA ALA A 97 -12.46 13.41 -37.27
C ALA A 97 -11.87 13.62 -35.85
N PRO A 98 -12.39 14.55 -35.04
CA PRO A 98 -11.83 14.89 -33.73
C PRO A 98 -11.78 13.67 -32.78
N GLY A 99 -12.75 12.76 -32.87
CA GLY A 99 -12.73 11.50 -32.11
C GLY A 99 -11.54 10.60 -32.46
N ALA A 100 -11.10 10.59 -33.72
CA ALA A 100 -9.95 9.80 -34.15
C ALA A 100 -8.61 10.40 -33.68
N ALA A 101 -8.52 11.73 -33.60
CA ALA A 101 -7.36 12.42 -33.02
C ALA A 101 -7.19 12.08 -31.53
N VAL A 102 -8.29 12.08 -30.78
CA VAL A 102 -8.30 11.70 -29.35
C VAL A 102 -7.91 10.22 -29.18
N ALA A 103 -8.47 9.33 -29.99
CA ALA A 103 -8.16 7.91 -29.94
C ALA A 103 -6.67 7.63 -30.24
N ALA A 104 -6.09 8.34 -31.20
CA ALA A 104 -4.68 8.16 -31.54
C ALA A 104 -3.73 8.80 -30.51
N LEU A 105 -4.08 9.95 -29.92
CA LEU A 105 -3.35 10.49 -28.76
C LEU A 105 -3.38 9.51 -27.58
N TYR A 106 -4.55 8.90 -27.32
CA TYR A 106 -4.71 7.88 -26.29
C TYR A 106 -3.84 6.65 -26.57
N ALA A 107 -3.86 6.14 -27.80
CA ALA A 107 -3.02 5.01 -28.21
C ALA A 107 -1.53 5.33 -28.08
N ALA A 108 -1.09 6.52 -28.50
CA ALA A 108 0.28 6.99 -28.33
C ALA A 108 0.69 7.06 -26.85
N ALA A 109 -0.18 7.61 -26.00
CA ALA A 109 0.05 7.64 -24.56
C ALA A 109 0.17 6.22 -23.98
N CYS A 110 -0.70 5.29 -24.40
CA CYS A 110 -0.62 3.89 -24.00
C CYS A 110 0.69 3.22 -24.46
N LEU A 111 1.15 3.48 -25.69
CA LEU A 111 2.43 2.96 -26.16
C LEU A 111 3.60 3.49 -25.33
N VAL A 112 3.62 4.78 -25.00
CA VAL A 112 4.65 5.38 -24.13
C VAL A 112 4.59 4.77 -22.72
N LEU A 113 3.38 4.64 -22.15
CA LEU A 113 3.20 4.08 -20.82
C LEU A 113 3.62 2.61 -20.74
N GLY A 114 3.20 1.79 -21.69
CA GLY A 114 3.49 0.36 -21.72
C GLY A 114 4.92 0.04 -22.18
N GLY A 115 5.47 0.82 -23.10
CA GLY A 115 6.77 0.56 -23.72
C GLY A 115 7.95 1.21 -23.02
N LEU A 116 7.74 2.35 -22.35
CA LEU A 116 8.83 3.12 -21.71
C LEU A 116 8.62 3.26 -20.21
N VAL A 117 7.50 3.84 -19.78
CA VAL A 117 7.29 4.21 -18.37
C VAL A 117 7.18 2.98 -17.47
N PHE A 118 6.32 2.02 -17.83
CA PHE A 118 6.09 0.84 -17.02
C PHE A 118 7.32 -0.06 -16.90
N PRO A 119 8.07 -0.37 -17.98
CA PRO A 119 9.34 -1.08 -17.89
C PRO A 119 10.36 -0.34 -17.02
N TRP A 120 10.50 0.98 -17.19
CA TRP A 120 11.43 1.79 -16.40
C TRP A 120 11.11 1.79 -14.90
N VAL A 121 9.84 2.03 -14.54
CA VAL A 121 9.40 2.03 -13.13
C VAL A 121 9.52 0.63 -12.53
N THR A 122 9.22 -0.41 -13.30
CA THR A 122 9.36 -1.81 -12.86
C THR A 122 10.84 -2.15 -12.65
N TRP A 123 11.72 -1.76 -13.58
CA TRP A 123 13.16 -1.92 -13.42
C TRP A 123 13.67 -1.19 -12.18
N LYS A 124 13.33 0.09 -12.01
CA LYS A 124 13.70 0.89 -10.81
C LYS A 124 13.27 0.21 -9.51
N ARG A 125 12.09 -0.41 -9.48
CA ARG A 125 11.61 -1.16 -8.31
C ARG A 125 12.42 -2.43 -8.07
N VAL A 126 12.73 -3.19 -9.13
CA VAL A 126 13.51 -4.44 -9.03
C VAL A 126 14.95 -4.17 -8.59
N VAL A 127 15.58 -3.10 -9.08
CA VAL A 127 16.97 -2.75 -8.71
C VAL A 127 17.07 -1.89 -7.45
N ARG A 128 15.94 -1.55 -6.83
CA ARG A 128 15.92 -0.72 -5.62
C ARG A 128 16.64 -1.44 -4.50
N ARG A 129 17.70 -0.81 -3.98
CA ARG A 129 18.39 -1.27 -2.78
C ARG A 129 17.64 -0.79 -1.52
N PRO A 130 17.67 -1.55 -0.43
CA PRO A 130 17.24 -1.04 0.86
C PRO A 130 17.97 0.26 1.24
N PRO A 131 17.30 1.21 1.93
CA PRO A 131 17.96 2.43 2.37
C PRO A 131 19.06 2.10 3.40
N PRO A 132 20.13 2.91 3.49
CA PRO A 132 21.25 2.67 4.41
C PRO A 132 20.84 2.63 5.89
N CYS A 133 19.70 3.23 6.25
CA CYS A 133 19.15 3.15 7.60
C CYS A 133 18.68 1.72 7.96
N LEU A 134 18.31 0.88 6.99
CA LEU A 134 17.95 -0.51 7.26
C LEU A 134 19.21 -1.37 7.35
N GLN A 135 19.67 -1.63 8.59
CA GLN A 135 20.88 -2.40 8.84
C GLN A 135 20.66 -3.91 8.65
N LYS A 136 19.48 -4.38 9.03
CA LYS A 136 19.14 -5.80 9.03
C LYS A 136 17.63 -5.98 8.87
N GLU A 137 17.22 -6.97 8.09
CA GLU A 137 15.84 -7.42 7.97
C GLU A 137 15.81 -8.95 8.02
N GLN A 138 14.98 -9.51 8.90
CA GLN A 138 14.78 -10.96 9.03
C GLN A 138 13.31 -11.27 9.24
N SER A 139 12.82 -12.32 8.58
CA SER A 139 11.42 -12.71 8.66
C SER A 139 11.26 -14.13 9.21
N GLN A 140 10.32 -14.28 10.14
CA GLN A 140 9.81 -15.56 10.60
C GLN A 140 8.43 -15.82 9.97
N HIS A 141 8.18 -17.06 9.57
CA HIS A 141 6.96 -17.43 8.86
C HIS A 141 6.16 -18.47 9.64
N TYR A 142 4.86 -18.22 9.78
CA TYR A 142 3.93 -19.10 10.47
C TYR A 142 2.79 -19.46 9.52
N ASP A 143 2.63 -20.75 9.21
CA ASP A 143 1.58 -21.24 8.31
C ASP A 143 0.46 -21.90 9.11
N PHE A 144 -0.52 -21.11 9.52
CA PHE A 144 -1.69 -21.60 10.27
C PHE A 144 -2.64 -22.42 9.39
N GLY A 145 -2.61 -22.20 8.07
CA GLY A 145 -3.49 -22.88 7.11
C GLY A 145 -3.23 -24.38 6.98
N LYS A 146 -2.03 -24.86 7.35
CA LYS A 146 -1.65 -26.28 7.22
C LYS A 146 -2.47 -27.25 8.06
N GLN A 147 -2.92 -26.82 9.24
CA GLN A 147 -3.53 -27.75 10.19
C GLN A 147 -5.05 -27.72 10.11
N HIS A 148 -5.70 -26.55 9.98
CA HIS A 148 -7.18 -26.47 9.96
C HIS A 148 -7.71 -25.23 9.23
N ILE A 149 -7.46 -25.09 7.92
CA ILE A 149 -7.91 -23.91 7.15
C ILE A 149 -9.42 -23.62 7.28
N GLN A 150 -10.26 -24.65 7.45
CA GLN A 150 -11.71 -24.49 7.55
C GLN A 150 -12.12 -23.60 8.73
N ASP A 151 -11.45 -23.75 9.88
CA ASP A 151 -11.76 -22.99 11.09
C ASP A 151 -11.24 -21.54 11.02
N LEU A 152 -10.26 -21.30 10.14
CA LEU A 152 -9.62 -19.99 9.96
C LEU A 152 -10.35 -19.11 8.94
N VAL A 153 -11.16 -19.70 8.06
CA VAL A 153 -11.91 -18.96 7.04
C VAL A 153 -13.05 -18.16 7.65
N GLY A 154 -13.83 -18.73 8.57
CA GLY A 154 -14.98 -18.06 9.16
C GLY A 154 -16.12 -17.77 8.18
N ASP A 155 -16.84 -16.67 8.40
CA ASP A 155 -18.14 -16.37 7.78
C ASP A 155 -18.23 -15.01 7.08
N GLY A 156 -17.10 -14.31 6.95
CA GLY A 156 -17.03 -12.95 6.44
C GLY A 156 -17.26 -12.80 4.93
N TYR A 157 -17.18 -11.55 4.49
CA TYR A 157 -17.35 -11.18 3.09
C TYR A 157 -16.27 -11.86 2.22
N MET A 158 -16.67 -12.40 1.07
CA MET A 158 -15.80 -13.12 0.13
C MET A 158 -15.00 -14.27 0.76
N ARG A 159 -15.55 -14.98 1.77
CA ARG A 159 -14.86 -16.13 2.42
C ARG A 159 -14.32 -17.20 1.47
N TRP A 160 -14.96 -17.39 0.31
CA TRP A 160 -14.49 -18.32 -0.72
C TRP A 160 -13.11 -17.95 -1.26
N ALA A 161 -12.78 -16.65 -1.32
CA ALA A 161 -11.53 -16.15 -1.85
C ALA A 161 -10.34 -16.54 -0.96
N ALA A 162 -10.55 -16.66 0.35
CA ALA A 162 -9.56 -17.15 1.31
C ALA A 162 -9.11 -18.60 1.02
N ARG A 163 -9.91 -19.38 0.27
CA ARG A 163 -9.61 -20.76 -0.12
C ARG A 163 -8.97 -20.88 -1.51
N LEU A 164 -8.75 -19.78 -2.21
CA LEU A 164 -8.15 -19.83 -3.55
C LEU A 164 -6.74 -20.46 -3.51
N PRO A 165 -6.40 -21.36 -4.44
CA PRO A 165 -5.06 -21.95 -4.50
C PRO A 165 -3.97 -20.87 -4.59
N GLY A 166 -2.98 -20.96 -3.71
CA GLY A 166 -1.88 -19.99 -3.64
C GLY A 166 -2.18 -18.72 -2.83
N ASN A 167 -3.38 -18.58 -2.27
CA ASN A 167 -3.68 -17.50 -1.32
C ASN A 167 -2.92 -17.75 -0.01
N GLU A 168 -2.20 -16.73 0.45
CA GLU A 168 -1.32 -16.73 1.62
C GLU A 168 -1.95 -15.99 2.82
N ILE A 169 -3.26 -15.71 2.80
CA ILE A 169 -3.94 -14.95 3.86
C ILE A 169 -3.79 -15.59 5.27
N PHE A 170 -3.55 -16.90 5.36
CA PHE A 170 -3.31 -17.58 6.64
C PHE A 170 -1.83 -17.83 6.96
N ARG A 171 -0.91 -17.27 6.16
CA ARG A 171 0.54 -17.37 6.35
C ARG A 171 1.09 -16.05 6.89
N LEU A 172 1.21 -15.97 8.21
CA LEU A 172 1.75 -14.81 8.88
C LEU A 172 3.26 -14.69 8.65
N GLU A 173 3.72 -13.47 8.39
CA GLU A 173 5.11 -13.09 8.43
C GLU A 173 5.35 -12.09 9.57
N ILE A 174 6.26 -12.41 10.49
CA ILE A 174 6.76 -11.46 11.47
C ILE A 174 8.14 -11.02 11.02
N THR A 175 8.27 -9.76 10.63
CA THR A 175 9.53 -9.19 10.11
C THR A 175 10.17 -8.32 11.17
N GLU A 176 11.40 -8.67 11.56
CA GLU A 176 12.27 -7.84 12.38
C GLU A 176 13.14 -6.95 11.51
N GLN A 177 13.15 -5.64 11.80
CA GLN A 177 13.95 -4.63 11.11
C GLN A 177 14.80 -3.86 12.12
N ILE A 178 16.11 -3.81 11.89
CA ILE A 178 17.03 -2.96 12.66
C ILE A 178 17.22 -1.67 11.88
N LEU A 179 16.75 -0.55 12.44
CA LEU A 179 16.75 0.77 11.82
C LEU A 179 17.75 1.68 12.53
N ARG A 180 18.80 2.09 11.81
CA ARG A 180 19.73 3.12 12.25
C ARG A 180 19.15 4.51 11.96
N LEU A 181 18.94 5.30 13.01
CA LEU A 181 18.34 6.61 12.94
C LEU A 181 19.36 7.69 13.35
N PRO A 182 19.58 8.75 12.55
CA PRO A 182 20.63 9.74 12.81
C PRO A 182 20.51 10.48 14.15
N HIS A 183 19.29 10.73 14.61
CA HIS A 183 19.02 11.51 15.82
C HIS A 183 18.46 10.68 16.97
N LEU A 184 18.67 9.36 16.98
CA LEU A 184 18.25 8.55 18.11
C LEU A 184 19.24 8.73 19.28
N PRO A 185 18.80 9.25 20.45
CA PRO A 185 19.61 9.31 21.65
C PRO A 185 20.18 7.94 22.02
N LEU A 186 21.40 7.91 22.57
CA LEU A 186 22.06 6.66 23.00
C LEU A 186 21.25 5.89 24.06
N THR A 187 20.53 6.61 24.92
CA THR A 187 19.61 6.08 25.93
C THR A 187 18.45 5.28 25.31
N LEU A 188 18.07 5.61 24.08
CA LEU A 188 17.04 4.92 23.29
C LEU A 188 17.60 3.87 22.33
N HIS A 189 18.92 3.62 22.36
CA HIS A 189 19.50 2.53 21.57
C HIS A 189 18.87 1.18 21.94
N GLY A 190 18.47 0.41 20.94
CA GLY A 190 17.75 -0.85 21.12
C GLY A 190 16.29 -0.68 21.55
N LEU A 191 15.67 0.48 21.30
CA LEU A 191 14.23 0.66 21.53
C LEU A 191 13.44 -0.28 20.59
N HIS A 192 12.56 -1.10 21.17
CA HIS A 192 11.81 -2.12 20.43
C HIS A 192 10.34 -1.75 20.24
N LEU A 193 9.91 -1.58 18.98
CA LEU A 193 8.52 -1.26 18.62
C LEU A 193 7.85 -2.47 17.97
N LEU A 194 6.68 -2.85 18.47
CA LEU A 194 5.79 -3.80 17.81
C LEU A 194 4.73 -3.03 17.00
N VAL A 195 4.65 -3.27 15.69
CA VAL A 195 3.72 -2.58 14.80
C VAL A 195 2.74 -3.57 14.18
N LEU A 196 1.45 -3.33 14.39
CA LEU A 196 0.34 -4.07 13.78
C LEU A 196 -0.60 -3.10 13.06
N SER A 197 -1.20 -3.56 11.96
CA SER A 197 -2.04 -2.72 11.11
C SER A 197 -3.05 -3.56 10.34
N ASP A 198 -4.13 -2.91 9.90
CA ASP A 198 -5.10 -3.42 8.93
C ASP A 198 -5.66 -4.80 9.32
N PHE A 199 -6.35 -4.86 10.45
CA PHE A 199 -6.94 -6.09 10.97
C PHE A 199 -8.20 -6.50 10.20
N HIS A 200 -9.01 -5.53 9.75
CA HIS A 200 -10.26 -5.77 9.02
C HIS A 200 -11.13 -6.88 9.63
N PHE A 201 -11.53 -6.74 10.88
CA PHE A 201 -12.44 -7.69 11.51
C PHE A 201 -13.81 -7.65 10.81
N HIS A 202 -14.07 -8.64 9.95
CA HIS A 202 -15.35 -8.82 9.25
C HIS A 202 -15.82 -10.28 9.13
N GLY A 203 -15.06 -11.22 9.72
CA GLY A 203 -15.41 -12.64 9.80
C GLY A 203 -14.52 -13.54 8.94
N THR A 204 -13.75 -12.97 7.99
CA THR A 204 -12.71 -13.69 7.24
C THR A 204 -11.45 -12.84 7.09
N PRO A 205 -10.31 -13.21 7.70
CA PRO A 205 -10.11 -14.36 8.58
C PRO A 205 -11.04 -14.40 9.79
N SER A 206 -11.27 -15.60 10.31
CA SER A 206 -12.09 -15.81 11.50
C SER A 206 -11.38 -15.25 12.74
N ARG A 207 -12.14 -15.01 13.81
CA ARG A 207 -11.59 -14.63 15.12
C ARG A 207 -10.49 -15.59 15.59
N ARG A 208 -10.66 -16.90 15.37
CA ARG A 208 -9.68 -17.93 15.73
C ARG A 208 -8.31 -17.72 15.07
N TRP A 209 -8.28 -17.26 13.82
CA TRP A 209 -7.02 -16.93 13.16
C TRP A 209 -6.31 -15.77 13.88
N PHE A 210 -7.05 -14.71 14.22
CA PHE A 210 -6.47 -13.60 14.98
C PHE A 210 -6.01 -14.04 16.38
N GLU A 211 -6.74 -14.91 17.07
CA GLU A 211 -6.30 -15.48 18.35
C GLU A 211 -4.95 -16.20 18.22
N GLN A 212 -4.74 -16.97 17.14
CA GLN A 212 -3.45 -17.63 16.86
C GLN A 212 -2.33 -16.62 16.53
N VAL A 213 -2.65 -15.58 15.75
CA VAL A 213 -1.69 -14.51 15.44
C VAL A 213 -1.27 -13.78 16.72
N ILE A 214 -2.22 -13.39 17.56
CA ILE A 214 -1.95 -12.70 18.83
C ILE A 214 -1.19 -13.62 19.79
N ALA A 215 -1.56 -14.89 19.91
CA ALA A 215 -0.80 -15.84 20.73
C ALA A 215 0.67 -15.96 20.27
N THR A 216 0.92 -15.93 18.96
CA THR A 216 2.28 -15.91 18.39
C THR A 216 3.03 -14.63 18.72
N VAL A 217 2.34 -13.48 18.71
CA VAL A 217 2.90 -12.20 19.15
C VAL A 217 3.31 -12.24 20.61
N LEU A 218 2.45 -12.78 21.48
CA LEU A 218 2.66 -12.85 22.93
C LEU A 218 3.81 -13.78 23.34
N GLN A 219 4.16 -14.76 22.50
CA GLN A 219 5.35 -15.61 22.71
C GLN A 219 6.67 -14.92 22.31
N GLY A 220 6.59 -13.75 21.66
CA GLY A 220 7.73 -12.99 21.20
C GLY A 220 8.41 -12.14 22.27
N PRO A 221 9.44 -11.37 21.88
CA PRO A 221 10.07 -10.40 22.76
C PRO A 221 9.07 -9.34 23.24
N TYR A 222 9.14 -9.03 24.53
CA TYR A 222 8.33 -7.98 25.15
C TYR A 222 8.68 -6.60 24.54
N PRO A 223 7.72 -5.89 23.92
CA PRO A 223 8.02 -4.61 23.27
C PRO A 223 8.11 -3.45 24.25
N ASP A 224 8.92 -2.45 23.88
CA ASP A 224 8.96 -1.18 24.60
C ASP A 224 7.70 -0.35 24.29
N LEU A 225 7.30 -0.33 23.02
CA LEU A 225 6.10 0.34 22.52
C LEU A 225 5.30 -0.57 21.57
N VAL A 226 3.98 -0.45 21.59
CA VAL A 226 3.09 -1.07 20.59
C VAL A 226 2.45 0.05 19.77
N CYS A 227 2.44 -0.09 18.45
CA CYS A 227 1.85 0.87 17.52
C CYS A 227 0.77 0.16 16.69
N LEU A 228 -0.48 0.60 16.82
CA LEU A 228 -1.60 0.15 15.99
C LEU A 228 -1.96 1.22 14.97
N LEU A 229 -1.95 0.86 13.69
CA LEU A 229 -2.01 1.84 12.59
C LEU A 229 -3.38 1.98 11.93
N GLY A 230 -4.45 1.44 12.51
CA GLY A 230 -5.82 1.60 12.00
C GLY A 230 -6.35 0.41 11.19
N ASP A 231 -7.58 0.58 10.69
CA ASP A 231 -8.38 -0.40 9.96
C ASP A 231 -8.65 -1.67 10.80
N TYR A 232 -9.29 -1.47 11.94
CA TYR A 232 -9.62 -2.54 12.87
C TYR A 232 -10.83 -3.35 12.40
N VAL A 233 -11.88 -2.66 11.95
CA VAL A 233 -13.21 -3.26 11.79
C VAL A 233 -13.84 -2.94 10.44
N ASP A 234 -14.44 -3.98 9.84
CA ASP A 234 -15.25 -3.89 8.63
C ASP A 234 -16.69 -4.38 8.82
N ARG A 235 -17.04 -4.82 10.03
CA ARG A 235 -18.40 -5.21 10.46
C ARG A 235 -18.62 -4.77 11.91
N ASN A 236 -19.62 -3.91 12.15
CA ASN A 236 -19.77 -3.20 13.43
C ASN A 236 -19.86 -4.08 14.68
N ASP A 237 -20.39 -5.30 14.55
CA ASP A 237 -20.48 -6.30 15.61
C ASP A 237 -19.09 -6.84 16.03
N HIS A 238 -18.11 -6.87 15.13
CA HIS A 238 -16.74 -7.31 15.44
C HIS A 238 -15.89 -6.27 16.17
N ARG A 239 -16.41 -5.09 16.51
CA ARG A 239 -15.74 -4.18 17.47
C ARG A 239 -15.48 -4.87 18.81
N GLU A 240 -16.35 -5.80 19.20
CA GLU A 240 -16.19 -6.58 20.43
C GLU A 240 -14.91 -7.44 20.44
N TRP A 241 -14.27 -7.67 19.29
CA TRP A 241 -13.02 -8.42 19.20
C TRP A 241 -11.80 -7.59 19.59
N ILE A 242 -11.88 -6.25 19.56
CA ILE A 242 -10.76 -5.35 19.82
C ILE A 242 -10.18 -5.58 21.22
N VAL A 243 -11.03 -5.54 22.27
CA VAL A 243 -10.56 -5.65 23.65
C VAL A 243 -9.96 -7.03 23.95
N PRO A 244 -10.63 -8.17 23.65
CA PRO A 244 -10.08 -9.49 23.94
C PRO A 244 -8.84 -9.85 23.11
N LEU A 245 -8.73 -9.39 21.86
CA LEU A 245 -7.58 -9.71 21.01
C LEU A 245 -6.39 -8.79 21.25
N LEU A 246 -6.62 -7.48 21.40
CA LEU A 246 -5.54 -6.49 21.43
C LEU A 246 -5.16 -6.07 22.86
N GLY A 247 -6.11 -6.13 23.80
CA GLY A 247 -5.88 -5.84 25.21
C GLY A 247 -4.72 -6.63 25.86
N PRO A 248 -4.60 -7.95 25.61
CA PRO A 248 -3.53 -8.77 26.18
C PRO A 248 -2.11 -8.38 25.72
N ILE A 249 -1.95 -7.66 24.61
CA ILE A 249 -0.64 -7.19 24.19
C ILE A 249 -0.17 -6.14 25.21
N ALA A 250 0.94 -6.43 25.87
CA ALA A 250 1.57 -5.55 26.84
C ALA A 250 2.80 -4.83 26.23
N ALA A 251 3.13 -3.66 26.77
CA ALA A 251 4.25 -2.84 26.34
C ALA A 251 4.86 -2.13 27.54
N ARG A 252 6.18 -1.92 27.54
CA ARG A 252 6.91 -1.37 28.69
C ARG A 252 6.57 0.09 28.98
N TYR A 253 6.45 0.91 27.93
CA TYR A 253 6.28 2.37 28.06
C TYR A 253 4.96 2.88 27.51
N GLY A 254 4.29 2.13 26.63
CA GLY A 254 3.01 2.57 26.09
C GLY A 254 2.48 1.79 24.91
N LYS A 255 1.17 1.90 24.72
CA LYS A 255 0.40 1.32 23.63
C LYS A 255 -0.26 2.46 22.88
N LEU A 256 0.15 2.68 21.64
CA LEU A 256 -0.26 3.80 20.80
C LEU A 256 -1.16 3.29 19.68
N ALA A 257 -2.21 4.05 19.36
CA ALA A 257 -3.14 3.69 18.29
C ALA A 257 -3.58 4.92 17.50
N ILE A 258 -3.91 4.70 16.23
CA ILE A 258 -4.65 5.64 15.37
C ILE A 258 -5.77 4.89 14.66
N LEU A 259 -6.70 5.62 14.04
CA LEU A 259 -7.72 5.06 13.17
C LEU A 259 -7.30 5.05 11.69
N GLY A 260 -7.90 4.12 10.94
CA GLY A 260 -7.81 4.04 9.49
C GLY A 260 -9.10 4.46 8.78
N ASN A 261 -9.11 4.35 7.46
CA ASN A 261 -10.23 4.81 6.64
C ASN A 261 -11.47 3.90 6.72
N HIS A 262 -11.28 2.63 7.07
CA HIS A 262 -12.40 1.72 7.28
C HIS A 262 -13.12 2.02 8.59
N ASP A 263 -12.38 2.39 9.63
CA ASP A 263 -12.91 2.70 10.97
C ASP A 263 -13.89 3.89 10.94
N VAL A 264 -13.66 4.88 10.07
CA VAL A 264 -14.54 6.04 9.88
C VAL A 264 -15.99 5.63 9.58
N SER A 265 -16.19 4.55 8.82
CA SER A 265 -17.53 4.08 8.47
C SER A 265 -18.14 3.13 9.52
N HIS A 266 -17.40 2.76 10.56
CA HIS A 266 -17.78 1.72 11.52
C HIS A 266 -17.84 2.24 12.96
N GLY A 267 -18.15 3.54 13.12
CA GLY A 267 -18.26 4.18 14.43
C GLY A 267 -16.88 4.46 15.02
N PRO A 268 -16.17 5.51 14.54
CA PRO A 268 -14.82 5.81 14.97
C PRO A 268 -14.72 6.03 16.48
N ASP A 269 -15.70 6.69 17.09
CA ASP A 269 -15.68 6.95 18.54
C ASP A 269 -15.87 5.68 19.37
N GLN A 270 -16.71 4.74 18.90
CA GLN A 270 -16.84 3.42 19.54
C GLN A 270 -15.55 2.61 19.42
N ILE A 271 -14.86 2.69 18.27
CA ILE A 271 -13.57 2.04 18.07
C ILE A 271 -12.51 2.64 19.01
N ARG A 272 -12.45 3.98 19.13
CA ARG A 272 -11.57 4.66 20.10
C ARG A 272 -11.88 4.23 21.53
N ALA A 273 -13.16 4.14 21.91
CA ALA A 273 -13.55 3.65 23.22
C ALA A 273 -13.07 2.20 23.48
N CYS A 274 -13.19 1.30 22.49
CA CYS A 274 -12.65 -0.05 22.58
C CYS A 274 -11.12 -0.07 22.70
N LEU A 275 -10.41 0.77 21.94
CA LEU A 275 -8.95 0.90 22.02
C LEU A 275 -8.50 1.41 23.40
N HIS A 276 -9.18 2.42 23.93
CA HIS A 276 -8.95 2.91 25.29
C HIS A 276 -9.21 1.83 26.35
N ALA A 277 -10.32 1.08 26.22
CA ALA A 277 -10.62 -0.04 27.11
C ALA A 277 -9.58 -1.18 26.99
N ALA A 278 -8.97 -1.36 25.82
CA ALA A 278 -7.84 -2.25 25.58
C ALA A 278 -6.49 -1.69 26.08
N GLY A 279 -6.49 -0.49 26.68
CA GLY A 279 -5.31 0.17 27.26
C GLY A 279 -4.45 0.94 26.25
N TYR A 280 -4.97 1.27 25.07
CA TYR A 280 -4.27 2.07 24.06
C TYR A 280 -4.55 3.56 24.23
N GLN A 281 -3.52 4.36 24.05
CA GLN A 281 -3.59 5.80 23.88
C GLN A 281 -3.82 6.10 22.40
N VAL A 282 -4.99 6.66 22.07
CA VAL A 282 -5.33 7.07 20.71
C VAL A 282 -4.72 8.44 20.43
N LEU A 283 -3.90 8.54 19.38
CA LEU A 283 -3.21 9.76 18.99
C LEU A 283 -4.03 10.57 17.97
N LEU A 284 -4.37 11.82 18.29
CA LEU A 284 -5.33 12.65 17.52
C LEU A 284 -4.69 13.88 16.85
N SER A 285 -3.69 13.69 15.97
CA SER A 285 -3.01 14.79 15.23
C SER A 285 -2.47 15.93 16.10
N GLN A 286 -2.22 15.63 17.37
CA GLN A 286 -1.59 16.49 18.37
C GLN A 286 -0.37 15.78 18.91
N TRP A 287 0.67 16.56 19.23
CA TRP A 287 1.87 16.04 19.85
C TRP A 287 1.60 15.64 21.30
N GLN A 288 2.08 14.46 21.67
CA GLN A 288 2.06 13.98 23.05
C GLN A 288 3.45 13.56 23.44
N LEU A 289 3.82 13.82 24.69
CA LEU A 289 5.13 13.43 25.23
C LEU A 289 4.97 12.17 26.08
N ILE A 290 5.81 11.17 25.83
CA ILE A 290 5.91 9.96 26.65
C ILE A 290 7.34 9.82 27.16
N SER A 291 7.49 9.39 28.42
CA SER A 291 8.80 9.16 29.02
C SER A 291 9.28 7.75 28.71
N VAL A 292 10.42 7.62 28.04
CA VAL A 292 11.01 6.33 27.65
C VAL A 292 12.47 6.33 28.08
N ARG A 293 12.83 5.46 29.02
CA ARG A 293 14.21 5.35 29.54
C ARG A 293 14.79 6.70 30.01
N GLY A 294 13.94 7.57 30.55
CA GLY A 294 14.32 8.92 31.02
C GLY A 294 14.32 10.01 29.95
N GLU A 295 14.12 9.67 28.68
CA GLU A 295 14.01 10.63 27.57
C GLU A 295 12.56 11.01 27.28
N SER A 296 12.37 12.23 26.78
CA SER A 296 11.07 12.68 26.26
C SER A 296 10.91 12.29 24.79
N LEU A 297 10.02 11.34 24.52
CA LEU A 297 9.61 10.95 23.18
C LEU A 297 8.37 11.74 22.76
N ALA A 298 8.45 12.47 21.66
CA ALA A 298 7.28 13.11 21.06
C ALA A 298 6.60 12.13 20.09
N VAL A 299 5.32 11.86 20.33
CA VAL A 299 4.49 10.99 19.50
C VAL A 299 3.34 11.78 18.88
N ILE A 300 2.99 11.46 17.64
CA ILE A 300 1.87 12.08 16.93
C ILE A 300 1.19 11.07 16.00
N GLY A 301 -0.13 11.17 15.87
CA GLY A 301 -0.95 10.34 14.97
C GLY A 301 -1.54 11.13 13.82
N HIS A 302 -1.48 10.62 12.59
CA HIS A 302 -2.08 11.24 11.41
C HIS A 302 -3.10 10.33 10.74
N GLU A 303 -4.39 10.64 10.95
CA GLU A 303 -5.54 9.87 10.44
C GLU A 303 -6.07 10.42 9.10
N GLY A 304 -5.47 11.51 8.60
CA GLY A 304 -5.79 12.10 7.31
C GLY A 304 -5.35 11.20 6.13
N PRO A 305 -6.04 11.30 4.98
CA PRO A 305 -7.03 12.33 4.66
C PRO A 305 -8.47 12.02 5.10
N TRP A 306 -8.75 10.86 5.71
CA TRP A 306 -10.12 10.44 6.02
C TRP A 306 -10.68 11.02 7.30
N LEU A 307 -9.79 11.27 8.27
CA LEU A 307 -10.06 12.09 9.45
C LEU A 307 -9.02 13.22 9.42
N PRO A 308 -9.31 14.33 8.71
CA PRO A 308 -8.34 15.40 8.55
C PRO A 308 -8.00 16.02 9.91
N ALA A 309 -6.71 16.30 10.10
CA ALA A 309 -6.24 17.08 11.23
C ALA A 309 -6.82 18.52 11.18
N PRO A 310 -6.83 19.24 12.31
CA PRO A 310 -7.07 20.68 12.33
C PRO A 310 -6.13 21.42 11.35
N ALA A 311 -6.59 22.56 10.82
CA ALA A 311 -5.84 23.35 9.84
C ALA A 311 -4.50 23.87 10.40
N GLU A 312 -4.47 24.15 11.71
CA GLU A 312 -3.27 24.50 12.46
C GLU A 312 -2.83 23.28 13.27
N GLN A 313 -1.62 22.81 13.03
CA GLN A 313 -0.99 21.75 13.81
C GLN A 313 0.04 22.37 14.74
N ASP A 314 0.11 21.88 15.97
CA ASP A 314 1.12 22.30 16.93
C ASP A 314 2.53 22.07 16.37
N GLU A 315 3.42 23.02 16.65
CA GLU A 315 4.83 22.85 16.33
C GLU A 315 5.41 21.63 17.06
N PRO A 316 6.35 20.90 16.44
CA PRO A 316 7.02 19.79 17.10
C PRO A 316 7.68 20.27 18.40
N PRO A 317 7.50 19.58 19.54
CA PRO A 317 8.10 19.98 20.80
C PRO A 317 9.62 20.16 20.65
N ALA A 318 10.12 21.35 21.03
CA ALA A 318 11.52 21.74 20.82
C ALA A 318 12.51 20.86 21.60
N HIS A 319 12.09 20.32 22.75
CA HIS A 319 12.94 19.52 23.66
C HIS A 319 12.73 18.01 23.52
N ALA A 320 11.98 17.55 22.52
CA ALA A 320 11.80 16.12 22.31
C ALA A 320 13.08 15.48 21.77
N ALA A 321 13.56 14.45 22.45
CA ALA A 321 14.80 13.76 22.10
C ALA A 321 14.63 12.89 20.83
N PHE A 322 13.40 12.47 20.54
CA PHE A 322 13.05 11.67 19.37
C PHE A 322 11.58 11.86 19.00
N ARG A 323 11.26 11.85 17.69
CA ARG A 323 9.90 12.04 17.17
C ARG A 323 9.39 10.80 16.43
N LEU A 324 8.34 10.19 16.95
CA LEU A 324 7.65 9.03 16.37
C LEU A 324 6.28 9.43 15.81
N GLY A 325 6.08 9.18 14.52
CA GLY A 325 4.80 9.36 13.86
C GLY A 325 4.10 8.03 13.60
N LEU A 326 2.80 7.97 13.89
CA LEU A 326 1.90 6.93 13.39
C LEU A 326 1.04 7.55 12.28
N SER A 327 0.97 6.89 11.14
CA SER A 327 0.07 7.29 10.05
C SER A 327 -0.62 6.07 9.48
N HIS A 328 -1.90 6.18 9.13
CA HIS A 328 -2.56 5.05 8.50
C HIS A 328 -1.99 4.82 7.09
N THR A 329 -1.81 5.88 6.31
CA THR A 329 -1.31 5.81 4.92
C THR A 329 0.15 6.27 4.77
N PRO A 330 0.95 5.64 3.89
CA PRO A 330 2.28 6.14 3.52
C PRO A 330 2.23 7.45 2.73
N ASP A 331 1.08 7.90 2.25
CA ASP A 331 0.94 9.16 1.51
C ASP A 331 1.28 10.39 2.38
N ASN A 332 1.29 10.23 3.69
CA ASN A 332 1.67 11.27 4.65
C ASN A 332 3.19 11.42 4.83
N PHE A 333 4.02 10.76 4.00
CA PHE A 333 5.48 10.85 4.15
C PHE A 333 6.00 12.29 3.99
N SER A 334 5.46 13.06 3.05
CA SER A 334 5.83 14.48 2.89
C SER A 334 5.40 15.34 4.08
N TRP A 335 4.30 14.99 4.76
CA TRP A 335 3.90 15.64 6.01
C TRP A 335 4.91 15.33 7.13
N ALA A 336 5.31 14.07 7.27
CA ALA A 336 6.27 13.65 8.29
C ALA A 336 7.64 14.34 8.13
N ILE A 337 8.09 14.55 6.88
CA ILE A 337 9.30 15.33 6.59
C ILE A 337 9.16 16.77 7.07
N ARG A 338 8.02 17.44 6.80
CA ARG A 338 7.78 18.82 7.26
C ARG A 338 7.71 18.93 8.78
N GLN A 339 7.12 17.93 9.43
CA GLN A 339 7.04 17.83 10.89
C GLN A 339 8.33 17.29 11.55
N GLN A 340 9.40 17.09 10.76
CA GLN A 340 10.70 16.62 11.22
C GLN A 340 10.60 15.33 12.07
N ILE A 341 9.70 14.42 11.68
CA ILE A 341 9.54 13.11 12.30
C ILE A 341 10.79 12.28 12.01
N ASP A 342 11.30 11.56 13.00
CA ASP A 342 12.47 10.69 12.86
C ASP A 342 12.07 9.32 12.31
N LEU A 343 10.99 8.75 12.86
CA LEU A 343 10.42 7.49 12.40
C LEU A 343 8.91 7.62 12.18
N LEU A 344 8.45 7.32 10.96
CA LEU A 344 7.05 7.19 10.60
C LEU A 344 6.70 5.71 10.36
N VAL A 345 5.69 5.20 11.05
CA VAL A 345 5.16 3.84 10.83
C VAL A 345 3.80 3.93 10.12
N CYS A 346 3.64 3.19 9.01
CA CYS A 346 2.47 3.26 8.12
C CYS A 346 1.87 1.90 7.78
N GLY A 347 0.57 1.87 7.45
CA GLY A 347 -0.21 0.70 6.99
C GLY A 347 -0.97 0.98 5.68
N HIS A 348 -2.26 0.64 5.63
CA HIS A 348 -3.27 0.99 4.61
C HIS A 348 -3.13 0.31 3.24
N VAL A 349 -1.92 0.25 2.70
CA VAL A 349 -1.70 -0.17 1.30
C VAL A 349 -1.62 -1.68 1.12
N HIS A 350 -1.60 -2.44 2.21
CA HIS A 350 -1.59 -3.90 2.24
C HIS A 350 -0.50 -4.60 1.43
N GLY A 351 0.61 -3.95 1.08
CA GLY A 351 1.55 -4.52 0.11
C GLY A 351 0.98 -4.70 -1.30
N GLY A 352 -0.20 -4.13 -1.56
CA GLY A 352 -1.00 -4.28 -2.77
C GLY A 352 -1.77 -5.59 -2.92
N GLN A 353 -1.75 -6.45 -1.90
CA GLN A 353 -2.47 -7.75 -1.80
C GLN A 353 -2.12 -8.82 -2.85
N ILE A 354 -2.03 -8.46 -4.13
CA ILE A 354 -1.70 -9.33 -5.26
C ILE A 354 -0.42 -8.81 -5.90
N ARG A 355 0.67 -9.58 -5.74
CA ARG A 355 1.98 -9.24 -6.29
C ARG A 355 2.38 -10.24 -7.36
N LEU A 356 2.53 -9.76 -8.60
CA LEU A 356 3.04 -10.57 -9.70
C LEU A 356 4.57 -10.64 -9.67
N PRO A 357 5.18 -11.76 -10.08
CA PRO A 357 6.63 -11.85 -10.25
C PRO A 357 7.16 -10.71 -11.14
N VAL A 358 8.28 -10.10 -10.76
CA VAL A 358 8.91 -8.94 -11.42
C VAL A 358 8.06 -7.66 -11.38
N ILE A 359 6.83 -7.68 -11.90
CA ILE A 359 5.90 -6.54 -12.01
C ILE A 359 5.57 -5.94 -10.64
N GLY A 360 5.30 -6.78 -9.63
CA GLY A 360 4.92 -6.32 -8.29
C GLY A 360 3.43 -6.17 -8.06
N PRO A 361 3.03 -5.25 -7.14
CA PRO A 361 1.63 -5.09 -6.79
C PRO A 361 0.84 -4.57 -7.99
N ILE A 362 -0.36 -5.11 -8.19
CA ILE A 362 -1.26 -4.68 -9.26
C ILE A 362 -2.03 -3.44 -8.82
N PHE A 363 -2.62 -3.45 -7.62
CA PHE A 363 -3.41 -2.35 -7.07
C PHE A 363 -2.82 -1.88 -5.73
N VAL A 364 -2.69 -0.58 -5.53
CA VAL A 364 -2.17 0.04 -4.30
C VAL A 364 -2.96 1.33 -4.05
N PRO A 365 -3.85 1.40 -3.04
CA PRO A 365 -4.70 2.57 -2.80
C PRO A 365 -3.87 3.76 -2.26
N SER A 366 -3.15 4.44 -3.15
CA SER A 366 -2.20 5.50 -2.79
C SER A 366 -2.08 6.51 -3.93
N LEU A 367 -1.90 7.78 -3.58
CA LEU A 367 -1.56 8.87 -4.49
C LEU A 367 -0.24 8.62 -5.22
N TYR A 368 0.68 7.88 -4.61
CA TYR A 368 1.98 7.52 -5.19
C TYR A 368 1.99 6.13 -5.84
N SER A 369 0.81 5.50 -5.98
CA SER A 369 0.65 4.16 -6.54
C SER A 369 1.64 3.18 -5.89
N ARG A 370 2.47 2.50 -6.68
CA ARG A 370 3.35 1.42 -6.21
C ARG A 370 4.63 1.91 -5.53
N ARG A 371 4.85 3.22 -5.38
CA ARG A 371 6.10 3.77 -4.85
C ARG A 371 6.31 3.35 -3.39
N PHE A 372 5.27 3.44 -2.57
CA PHE A 372 5.30 3.16 -1.13
C PHE A 372 4.49 1.91 -0.79
N ASP A 373 4.70 0.81 -1.54
CA ASP A 373 3.89 -0.40 -1.42
C ASP A 373 4.20 -1.24 -0.17
N SER A 374 5.46 -1.30 0.27
CA SER A 374 5.89 -1.96 1.52
C SER A 374 7.37 -1.68 1.81
N GLY A 375 7.80 -1.86 3.07
CA GLY A 375 9.21 -1.82 3.48
C GLY A 375 9.69 -0.43 3.92
N VAL A 376 11.01 -0.23 3.93
CA VAL A 376 11.64 0.98 4.51
C VAL A 376 12.02 2.02 3.46
N PHE A 377 11.77 3.28 3.77
CA PHE A 377 12.03 4.46 2.96
C PHE A 377 12.71 5.52 3.82
N GLN A 378 13.55 6.35 3.20
CA GLN A 378 14.26 7.42 3.91
C GLN A 378 14.31 8.67 3.05
N ALA A 379 14.09 9.82 3.66
CA ALA A 379 14.26 11.14 3.07
C ALA A 379 14.85 12.09 4.11
N GLY A 380 16.13 12.45 3.95
CA GLY A 380 16.87 13.18 4.98
C GLY A 380 16.88 12.40 6.30
N ARG A 381 16.47 13.07 7.39
CA ARG A 381 16.37 12.45 8.73
C ARG A 381 15.17 11.50 8.89
N THR A 382 14.10 11.68 8.10
CA THR A 382 12.85 10.94 8.29
C THR A 382 12.94 9.57 7.66
N VAL A 383 12.79 8.54 8.48
CA VAL A 383 12.64 7.15 8.06
C VAL A 383 11.15 6.79 8.10
N MET A 384 10.65 6.14 7.07
CA MET A 384 9.29 5.59 7.03
C MET A 384 9.36 4.08 6.81
N THR A 385 8.58 3.32 7.58
CA THR A 385 8.35 1.90 7.31
C THR A 385 6.87 1.64 7.04
N VAL A 386 6.60 0.82 6.02
CA VAL A 386 5.25 0.52 5.54
C VAL A 386 4.95 -0.96 5.75
N CYS A 387 4.06 -1.24 6.70
CA CYS A 387 3.55 -2.56 7.03
C CYS A 387 2.51 -3.02 6.00
N ARG A 388 2.51 -4.31 5.67
CA ARG A 388 1.50 -4.90 4.76
C ARG A 388 0.18 -5.24 5.46
N GLY A 389 0.10 -5.03 6.77
CA GLY A 389 -1.07 -5.31 7.59
C GLY A 389 -1.41 -6.80 7.70
N LEU A 390 -2.38 -7.13 8.54
CA LEU A 390 -2.77 -8.50 8.84
C LEU A 390 -3.82 -9.06 7.87
N SER A 391 -4.72 -8.21 7.40
CA SER A 391 -5.84 -8.62 6.56
C SER A 391 -6.20 -7.52 5.57
N GLY A 392 -7.35 -7.65 4.92
CA GLY A 392 -7.99 -6.68 4.04
C GLY A 392 -9.47 -7.00 3.96
N ARG A 393 -10.28 -6.04 3.51
CA ARG A 393 -11.72 -6.29 3.27
C ARG A 393 -11.95 -7.48 2.35
N GLU A 394 -11.15 -7.58 1.29
CA GLU A 394 -11.06 -8.77 0.46
C GLU A 394 -9.96 -9.71 1.01
N PRO A 395 -10.28 -10.94 1.45
CA PRO A 395 -9.31 -11.82 2.11
C PRO A 395 -8.39 -12.54 1.10
N ILE A 396 -7.66 -11.75 0.30
CA ILE A 396 -6.81 -12.22 -0.81
C ILE A 396 -5.39 -11.74 -0.60
N ARG A 397 -4.43 -12.67 -0.53
CA ARG A 397 -3.00 -12.37 -0.44
C ARG A 397 -2.22 -13.29 -1.38
N PHE A 398 -1.72 -12.78 -2.50
CA PHE A 398 -0.88 -13.55 -3.43
C PHE A 398 0.54 -12.96 -3.46
N ARG A 399 1.52 -13.75 -3.02
CA ARG A 399 2.93 -13.33 -2.86
C ARG A 399 3.07 -12.08 -1.97
N CYS A 400 2.16 -11.94 -1.01
CA CYS A 400 1.98 -10.75 -0.19
C CYS A 400 1.43 -11.12 1.19
N ARG A 401 2.19 -11.91 1.95
CA ARG A 401 1.78 -12.42 3.26
C ARG A 401 1.36 -11.30 4.22
N PRO A 402 0.31 -11.53 5.03
CA PRO A 402 0.06 -10.75 6.24
C PRO A 402 1.34 -10.51 7.03
N GLN A 403 1.51 -9.29 7.54
CA GLN A 403 2.77 -8.88 8.16
C GLN A 403 2.55 -8.20 9.51
N ILE A 404 3.42 -8.52 10.45
CA ILE A 404 3.68 -7.75 11.67
C ILE A 404 5.13 -7.29 11.60
N LEU A 405 5.41 -6.05 12.01
CA LEU A 405 6.78 -5.54 12.10
C LEU A 405 7.24 -5.49 13.57
N ARG A 406 8.48 -5.90 13.78
CA ARG A 406 9.26 -5.66 15.00
C ARG A 406 10.42 -4.74 14.62
N LEU A 407 10.41 -3.52 15.12
CA LEU A 407 11.45 -2.54 14.79
C LEU A 407 12.39 -2.42 15.99
N ILE A 408 13.69 -2.50 15.74
CA ILE A 408 14.73 -2.22 16.73
C ILE A 408 15.45 -0.97 16.27
N LEU A 409 15.39 0.09 17.07
CA LEU A 409 16.00 1.37 16.70
C LEU A 409 17.43 1.45 17.23
N THR A 410 18.37 1.83 16.39
CA THR A 410 19.78 2.03 16.75
C THR A 410 20.19 3.47 16.43
N GLY A 411 20.97 4.09 17.33
CA GLY A 411 21.59 5.38 17.04
C GLY A 411 22.82 5.23 16.16
N GLU A 412 23.26 6.33 15.56
CA GLU A 412 24.58 6.39 14.94
C GLU A 412 25.66 6.22 16.01
N ASN A 413 26.64 5.36 15.74
CA ASN A 413 27.76 5.18 16.65
C ASN A 413 28.67 6.42 16.51
N PRO A 414 29.14 7.05 17.61
CA PRO A 414 30.05 8.19 17.52
C PRO A 414 31.36 7.92 16.76
N LYS A 415 31.67 6.66 16.47
CA LYS A 415 32.84 6.20 15.71
C LYS A 415 32.59 6.06 14.20
N ASP A 416 31.36 6.29 13.72
CA ASP A 416 30.98 6.21 12.30
C ASP A 416 31.10 7.57 11.57
N GLN A 417 31.56 8.62 12.27
CA GLN A 417 32.00 9.92 11.74
C GLN A 417 33.53 9.99 11.74
#